data_AF-A0A839U3R2-F1
#
_entry.id   AF-A0A839U3R2-F1
#
_cell.length_a   1.000
_cell.length_b   1.000
_cell.length_c   1.000
_cell.angle_alpha   90.00
_cell.angle_beta   90.00
_cell.angle_gamma   90.00
#
_symmetry.space_group_name_H-M   'P 1'
#
loop_
_entity.id
_entity.type
_entity.pdbx_description
1 polymer ?
#
loop_
_entity_poly.entity_id
_entity_poly.type
_entity_poly.pdbx_seq_one_letter_code
_entity_poly.pdbx_strand_id
1 'polypeptide(L)'
;MLALIRTIDLALDIYTWILIASAIFSWLYAFNVINSSNRFVASIGDFLYRVTEPALRPIRRFLPDLGGIDISPIVLLLIIFFIRQFLWTTIAPILV
;
A
#
# COMPACT_ATOMS: atom_id res chain seq x y z
N MET A 1 -17.56 17.75 10.92
CA MET A 1 -17.15 16.94 9.74
C MET A 1 -15.64 16.70 9.65
N LEU A 2 -14.80 17.69 9.98
CA LEU A 2 -13.33 17.58 9.92
C LEU A 2 -12.70 16.38 10.67
N ALA A 3 -13.23 16.00 11.84
CA ALA A 3 -12.72 14.87 12.59
C ALA A 3 -12.78 13.57 11.76
N LEU A 4 -13.89 13.35 11.04
CA LEU A 4 -14.05 12.17 10.18
C LEU A 4 -13.04 12.16 9.03
N ILE A 5 -12.83 13.31 8.37
CA ILE A 5 -11.85 13.46 7.28
C ILE A 5 -10.43 13.14 7.80
N ARG A 6 -10.07 13.66 8.97
CA ARG A 6 -8.78 13.37 9.62
C ARG A 6 -8.62 11.89 9.95
N THR A 7 -9.67 11.23 10.45
CA THR A 7 -9.63 9.79 10.73
C THR A 7 -9.43 8.97 9.45
N ILE A 8 -10.10 9.35 8.36
CA ILE A 8 -9.92 8.70 7.05
C ILE A 8 -8.49 8.94 6.53
N ASP A 9 -8.00 10.17 6.58
CA ASP A 9 -6.64 10.49 6.15
C ASP A 9 -5.57 9.71 6.94
N LEU A 10 -5.76 9.58 8.26
CA LEU A 10 -4.90 8.76 9.11
C LEU A 10 -4.92 7.29 8.69
N ALA A 11 -6.09 6.73 8.39
CA ALA A 11 -6.19 5.35 7.93
C ALA A 11 -5.46 5.14 6.58
N LEU A 12 -5.60 6.09 5.65
CA LEU A 12 -4.88 6.08 4.37
C LEU A 12 -3.36 6.21 4.58
N ASP A 13 -2.92 7.04 5.52
CA ASP A 13 -1.51 7.21 5.88
C ASP A 13 -0.91 5.91 6.45
N ILE A 14 -1.60 5.28 7.41
CA ILE A 14 -1.18 3.99 7.97
C ILE A 14 -1.08 2.93 6.86
N TYR A 15 -2.09 2.86 5.99
CA TYR A 15 -2.09 1.91 4.89
C TYR A 15 -0.96 2.19 3.88
N THR A 16 -0.62 3.46 3.65
CA THR A 16 0.54 3.86 2.84
C THR A 16 1.84 3.29 3.41
N TRP A 17 2.05 3.38 4.72
CA TRP A 17 3.24 2.81 5.37
C TRP A 17 3.28 1.28 5.31
N ILE A 18 2.13 0.61 5.48
CA ILE A 18 2.02 -0.85 5.31
C ILE A 18 2.41 -1.24 3.88
N LEU A 19 1.94 -0.49 2.88
CA LEU A 19 2.22 -0.75 1.48
C LEU A 19 3.71 -0.57 1.15
N ILE A 20 4.34 0.48 1.69
CA ILE A 20 5.79 0.69 1.60
C ILE A 20 6.54 -0.47 2.25
N ALA A 21 6.15 -0.87 3.46
CA ALA A 21 6.76 -2.02 4.15
C ALA A 21 6.62 -3.30 3.34
N SER A 22 5.46 -3.54 2.71
CA SER A 22 5.23 -4.68 1.82
C SER A 22 6.12 -4.66 0.58
N ALA A 23 6.29 -3.50 -0.06
CA ALA A 23 7.17 -3.35 -1.22
C ALA A 23 8.63 -3.60 -0.85
N ILE A 24 9.10 -3.01 0.26
CA ILE A 24 10.45 -3.25 0.78
C ILE A 24 10.64 -4.73 1.12
N PHE A 25 9.68 -5.35 1.82
CA PHE A 25 9.74 -6.78 2.15
C PHE A 25 9.85 -7.65 0.90
N SER A 26 9.06 -7.34 -0.14
CA SER A 26 9.12 -8.04 -1.43
C SER A 26 10.50 -7.94 -2.07
N TRP A 27 11.15 -6.78 -2.04
CA TRP A 27 12.51 -6.62 -2.57
C TRP A 27 13.55 -7.34 -1.71
N LEU A 28 13.47 -7.21 -0.39
CA LEU A 28 14.37 -7.92 0.51
C LEU A 28 14.30 -9.44 0.29
N TYR A 29 13.11 -9.98 0.05
CA TYR A 29 12.91 -11.38 -0.28
C TYR A 29 13.46 -11.73 -1.67
N ALA A 30 13.11 -10.93 -2.70
CA ALA A 30 13.54 -11.17 -4.08
C ALA A 30 15.07 -11.13 -4.26
N PHE A 31 15.76 -10.26 -3.52
CA PHE A 31 17.22 -10.14 -3.54
C PHE A 31 17.92 -11.07 -2.53
N ASN A 32 17.21 -12.04 -1.94
CA ASN A 32 17.74 -12.98 -0.94
C ASN A 32 18.41 -12.31 0.28
N VAL A 33 18.01 -11.07 0.60
CA VAL A 33 18.52 -10.35 1.79
C VAL A 33 17.91 -10.95 3.07
N ILE A 34 16.65 -11.35 3.00
CA ILE A 34 15.94 -12.03 4.09
C ILE A 34 15.50 -13.42 3.66
N ASN A 35 15.59 -14.38 4.58
CA ASN A 35 15.18 -15.76 4.34
C ASN A 35 13.86 -16.06 5.07
N SER A 36 12.88 -16.59 4.34
CA SER A 36 11.58 -17.01 4.89
C SER A 36 11.63 -18.30 5.70
N SER A 37 12.78 -18.96 5.81
CA SER A 37 12.98 -20.10 6.71
C SER A 37 12.75 -19.74 8.18
N ASN A 38 12.97 -18.47 8.54
CA ASN A 38 12.61 -17.95 9.86
C ASN A 38 11.10 -17.69 9.92
N ARG A 39 10.41 -18.38 10.83
CA ARG A 39 8.96 -18.26 11.05
C ARG A 39 8.51 -16.82 11.34
N PHE A 40 9.34 -16.02 11.99
CA PHE A 40 9.04 -14.62 12.27
C PHE A 40 8.99 -13.79 10.99
N VAL A 41 9.99 -13.93 10.12
CA VAL A 41 10.07 -13.25 8.83
C VAL A 41 8.92 -13.68 7.92
N ALA A 42 8.63 -14.99 7.86
CA ALA A 42 7.50 -15.52 7.11
C ALA A 42 6.17 -14.94 7.60
N SER A 43 5.94 -14.86 8.91
CA SER A 43 4.71 -14.30 9.49
C SER A 43 4.51 -12.82 9.13
N ILE A 44 5.59 -12.02 9.12
CA ILE A 44 5.54 -10.61 8.69
C ILE A 44 5.17 -10.52 7.20
N GLY A 45 5.83 -11.30 6.36
CA GLY A 45 5.54 -11.35 4.93
C GLY A 45 4.09 -11.72 4.63
N ASP A 46 3.58 -12.77 5.29
CA ASP A 46 2.20 -13.22 5.17
C ASP A 46 1.20 -12.15 5.61
N PHE A 47 1.49 -11.43 6.70
CA PHE A 47 0.66 -10.33 7.17
C PHE A 47 0.61 -9.19 6.13
N LEU A 48 1.78 -8.72 5.67
CA LEU A 48 1.89 -7.64 4.69
C LEU A 48 1.17 -8.01 3.38
N TYR A 49 1.38 -9.25 2.91
CA TYR A 49 0.70 -9.78 1.74
C TYR A 49 -0.82 -9.78 1.92
N ARG A 50 -1.34 -10.37 3.00
CA ARG A 50 -2.80 -10.46 3.23
C ARG A 50 -3.49 -9.11 3.35
N VAL A 51 -2.82 -8.12 3.94
CA VAL A 51 -3.38 -6.78 4.12
C VAL A 51 -3.38 -6.00 2.80
N THR A 52 -2.34 -6.16 1.97
CA THR A 52 -2.20 -5.39 0.73
C THR A 52 -2.84 -6.06 -0.49
N GLU A 53 -2.97 -7.39 -0.50
CA GLU A 53 -3.49 -8.19 -1.62
C GLU A 53 -4.84 -7.71 -2.15
N PRO A 54 -5.85 -7.40 -1.32
CA PRO A 54 -7.17 -7.00 -1.83
C PRO A 54 -7.12 -5.75 -2.73
N ALA A 55 -6.21 -4.82 -2.46
CA ALA A 55 -6.03 -3.61 -3.26
C ALA A 55 -5.02 -3.79 -4.40
N LEU A 56 -3.96 -4.58 -4.19
CA LEU A 56 -2.93 -4.83 -5.21
C LEU A 56 -3.39 -5.78 -6.32
N ARG A 57 -4.20 -6.80 -5.98
CA ARG A 57 -4.71 -7.79 -6.93
C ARG A 57 -5.45 -7.18 -8.12
N PRO A 58 -6.43 -6.27 -7.96
CA PRO A 58 -7.09 -5.66 -9.11
C PRO A 58 -6.11 -4.84 -9.94
N ILE A 59 -5.18 -4.11 -9.32
CA ILE A 59 -4.19 -3.28 -10.04
C ILE A 59 -3.29 -4.16 -10.92
N ARG A 60 -2.78 -5.28 -10.39
CA ARG A 60 -1.95 -6.23 -11.15
C ARG A 60 -2.65 -6.81 -12.37
N ARG A 61 -3.99 -6.94 -12.35
CA ARG A 61 -4.74 -7.43 -13.51
C ARG A 61 -4.77 -6.44 -14.68
N PHE A 62 -4.55 -5.16 -14.42
CA PHE A 62 -4.54 -4.11 -15.44
C PHE A 62 -3.12 -3.76 -15.93
N LEU A 63 -2.09 -4.19 -15.20
CA LEU A 63 -0.71 -3.90 -15.54
C LEU A 63 -0.14 -4.97 -16.49
N PRO A 64 0.68 -4.58 -17.48
CA PRO A 64 1.46 -5.54 -18.25
C PRO A 64 2.47 -6.25 -17.35
N ASP A 65 2.87 -7.47 -17.73
CA ASP A 65 3.96 -8.18 -17.05
C ASP A 65 5.29 -7.45 -17.32
N LEU A 66 5.90 -6.92 -16.26
CA LEU A 66 7.16 -6.16 -16.33
C LEU A 66 8.39 -7.00 -15.98
N GLY A 67 8.36 -8.30 -16.26
CA GLY A 67 9.52 -9.17 -16.07
C GLY A 67 9.76 -9.50 -14.59
N GLY A 68 8.68 -9.78 -13.85
CA GLY A 68 8.75 -10.26 -12.47
C GLY A 68 8.92 -9.18 -11.39
N ILE A 69 9.01 -7.89 -11.75
CA ILE A 69 8.98 -6.78 -10.79
C ILE A 69 7.54 -6.29 -10.64
N ASP A 70 7.00 -6.40 -9.42
CA ASP A 70 5.66 -5.91 -9.12
C ASP A 70 5.66 -4.39 -8.89
N ILE A 71 5.21 -3.63 -9.90
CA ILE A 71 5.04 -2.17 -9.80
C ILE A 71 3.67 -1.76 -9.22
N SER A 72 2.78 -2.71 -8.93
CA SER A 72 1.44 -2.40 -8.42
C SER A 72 1.43 -1.61 -7.10
N PRO A 73 2.40 -1.76 -6.17
CA PRO A 73 2.48 -0.90 -4.99
C PRO A 73 2.68 0.57 -5.35
N ILE A 74 3.49 0.87 -6.37
CA ILE A 74 3.73 2.26 -6.80
C ILE A 74 2.44 2.87 -7.34
N VAL A 75 1.70 2.14 -8.17
CA VAL A 75 0.42 2.58 -8.71
C VAL A 75 -0.59 2.82 -7.59
N LEU A 76 -0.66 1.91 -6.61
CA LEU A 76 -1.56 2.07 -5.47
C LEU A 76 -1.18 3.27 -4.59
N LEU A 77 0.12 3.53 -4.37
CA LEU A 77 0.60 4.73 -3.67
C LEU A 77 0.15 6.01 -4.36
N LEU A 78 0.23 6.07 -5.70
CA LEU A 78 -0.24 7.23 -6.46
C LEU A 78 -1.76 7.44 -6.33
N ILE A 79 -2.54 6.35 -6.34
CA ILE A 79 -3.99 6.42 -6.14
C ILE A 79 -4.31 6.94 -4.73
N ILE A 80 -3.65 6.42 -3.70
CA ILE A 80 -3.85 6.87 -2.32
C ILE A 80 -3.46 8.34 -2.17
N PHE A 81 -2.33 8.76 -2.73
CA PHE A 81 -1.88 10.15 -2.72
C PHE A 81 -2.94 11.07 -3.35
N PHE A 82 -3.47 10.70 -4.51
CA PHE A 82 -4.53 11.45 -5.17
C PHE A 82 -5.79 11.55 -4.30
N ILE A 83 -6.24 10.43 -3.71
CA ILE A 83 -7.42 10.41 -2.83
C ILE A 83 -7.22 11.35 -1.63
N ARG A 84 -6.06 11.30 -0.98
CA ARG A 84 -5.74 12.19 0.15
C ARG A 84 -5.75 13.64 -0.28
N GLN A 85 -5.13 13.98 -1.41
CA GLN A 85 -5.17 15.34 -1.93
C GLN A 85 -6.58 15.80 -2.26
N PHE A 86 -7.38 14.96 -2.91
CA PHE A 86 -8.76 15.27 -3.24
C PHE A 86 -9.60 15.51 -1.97
N LEU A 87 -9.43 14.68 -0.94
CA LEU A 87 -10.09 14.85 0.35
C LEU A 87 -9.78 16.21 0.99
N TRP A 88 -8.52 16.64 0.98
CA TRP A 88 -8.12 17.89 1.64
C TRP A 88 -8.37 19.16 0.82
N THR A 89 -8.21 19.09 -0.50
CA THR A 89 -8.31 20.25 -1.38
C THR A 89 -9.73 20.52 -1.86
N THR A 90 -10.53 19.47 -2.04
CA THR A 90 -11.88 19.58 -2.62
C THR A 90 -12.94 19.30 -1.58
N ILE A 91 -12.85 18.19 -0.84
CA ILE A 91 -13.93 17.76 0.06
C ILE A 91 -13.94 18.53 1.39
N ALA A 92 -12.79 18.68 2.04
CA ALA A 92 -12.70 19.35 3.33
C ALA A 92 -13.20 20.81 3.32
N PRO A 93 -12.88 21.65 2.30
CA PRO A 93 -13.36 23.04 2.25
C PRO A 93 -14.87 23.17 2.00
N ILE A 94 -15.51 22.17 1.37
CA ILE A 94 -16.96 22.19 1.14
C ILE A 94 -17.74 21.88 2.43
N LEU A 95 -17.11 21.16 3.35
CA LEU A 95 -17.73 20.63 4.58
C LEU A 95 -17.45 21.50 5.82
N VAL A 96 -16.74 22.61 5.64
CA VAL A 96 -16.40 23.63 6.66
C VAL A 96 -17.04 24.94 6.22
#